data_AF-A0A812XNQ7-F1
#
_entry.id   AF-A0A812XNQ7-F1
#
_cell.length_a   1.000
_cell.length_b   1.000
_cell.length_c   1.000
_cell.angle_alpha   90.00
_cell.angle_beta   90.00
_cell.angle_gamma   90.00
#
_symmetry.space_group_name_H-M   'P 1'
#
loop_
_entity.id
_entity.type
_entity.pdbx_description
1 polymer ?
#
loop_
_entity_poly.entity_id
_entity_poly.type
_entity_poly.pdbx_seq_one_letter_code
_entity_poly.pdbx_strand_id
1 'polypeptide(L)'
;MAYRPGRGLDKEAVKRLRERREADALGLPSEDLSEQANLLLGNGARKVARCGECSRPLETEVIASGRQRCVRCAGPVAPTKLEAAGGSPSEGSESSESASSEEDSDTAVPTKKALLLPRKEDPAEPKTAPKKPELKKRKSFEEKEAEAADRFKAKLAKFQQDQARRSEGKGEWTEASTPGAALC
;
A
#
# COMPACT_ATOMS: atom_id res chain seq x y z
N MET A 1 -9.91 -33.38 4.87
CA MET A 1 -8.69 -33.73 5.65
C MET A 1 -8.56 -32.73 6.79
N ALA A 2 -8.56 -33.19 8.04
CA ALA A 2 -8.35 -32.33 9.20
C ALA A 2 -6.84 -32.09 9.40
N TYR A 3 -6.46 -30.87 9.77
CA TYR A 3 -5.08 -30.52 10.11
C TYR A 3 -4.57 -31.41 11.26
N ARG A 4 -3.40 -32.04 11.10
CA ARG A 4 -2.71 -32.76 12.17
C ARG A 4 -1.46 -32.00 12.60
N PRO A 5 -1.41 -31.45 13.82
CA PRO A 5 -0.22 -30.81 14.37
C PRO A 5 1.00 -31.76 14.26
N GLY A 6 2.15 -31.23 13.86
CA GLY A 6 3.42 -31.98 13.76
C GLY A 6 3.71 -32.64 12.41
N ARG A 7 2.71 -32.85 11.53
CA ARG A 7 2.98 -33.06 10.10
C ARG A 7 3.05 -31.69 9.45
N GLY A 8 4.26 -31.22 9.14
CA GLY A 8 4.45 -29.96 8.41
C GLY A 8 3.57 -29.88 7.15
N LEU A 9 3.31 -28.66 6.70
CA LEU A 9 2.53 -28.40 5.48
C LEU A 9 3.17 -29.09 4.26
N ASP A 10 2.34 -29.62 3.37
CA ASP A 10 2.81 -30.23 2.12
C ASP A 10 3.64 -29.23 1.32
N LYS A 11 4.92 -29.57 1.08
CA LYS A 11 5.89 -28.67 0.43
C LYS A 11 5.41 -28.18 -0.94
N GLU A 12 4.74 -29.06 -1.69
CA GLU A 12 4.14 -28.69 -2.98
C GLU A 12 2.98 -27.71 -2.84
N ALA A 13 2.14 -27.88 -1.83
CA ALA A 13 1.03 -26.96 -1.58
C ALA A 13 1.56 -25.57 -1.21
N VAL A 14 2.62 -25.51 -0.40
CA VAL A 14 3.31 -24.26 -0.07
C VAL A 14 3.94 -23.63 -1.32
N LYS A 15 4.55 -24.42 -2.21
CA LYS A 15 5.11 -23.92 -3.47
C LYS A 15 4.03 -23.30 -4.36
N ARG A 16 2.91 -23.99 -4.58
CA ARG A 16 1.75 -23.47 -5.34
C ARG A 16 1.14 -22.22 -4.71
N LEU A 17 1.17 -22.11 -3.38
CA LEU A 17 0.69 -20.92 -2.67
C LEU A 17 1.63 -19.73 -2.88
N ARG A 18 2.95 -19.95 -2.90
CA ARG A 18 3.94 -18.92 -3.21
C ARG A 18 3.81 -18.44 -4.66
N GLU A 19 3.71 -19.37 -5.60
CA GLU A 19 3.52 -19.05 -7.03
C GLU A 19 2.27 -18.19 -7.27
N ARG A 20 1.14 -18.51 -6.62
CA ARG A 20 -0.06 -17.65 -6.69
C ARG A 20 0.16 -16.26 -6.11
N ARG A 21 0.84 -16.14 -4.96
CA ARG A 21 1.16 -14.83 -4.38
C ARG A 21 2.09 -14.00 -5.26
N GLU A 22 3.03 -14.64 -5.93
CA GLU A 22 3.95 -13.99 -6.85
C GLU A 22 3.23 -13.59 -8.17
N ALA A 23 2.28 -14.40 -8.64
CA ALA A 23 1.45 -14.09 -9.81
C ALA A 23 0.42 -12.98 -9.52
N ASP A 24 -0.13 -12.92 -8.32
CA ASP A 24 -1.02 -11.85 -7.85
C ASP A 24 -0.27 -10.55 -7.51
N ALA A 25 0.85 -10.28 -8.21
CA ALA A 25 1.65 -9.09 -8.02
C ALA A 25 0.84 -7.81 -8.29
N LEU A 26 0.25 -7.32 -7.21
CA LEU A 26 0.05 -5.92 -6.84
C LEU A 26 -1.14 -5.18 -7.48
N GLY A 27 -2.27 -5.86 -7.53
CA GLY A 27 -3.57 -5.20 -7.50
C GLY A 27 -4.03 -4.80 -6.09
N LEU A 28 -3.12 -4.66 -5.11
CA LEU A 28 -3.51 -4.26 -3.76
C LEU A 28 -3.85 -2.76 -3.79
N PRO A 29 -5.13 -2.38 -3.59
CA PRO A 29 -5.48 -0.97 -3.53
C PRO A 29 -4.71 -0.37 -2.35
N SER A 30 -3.86 0.62 -2.65
CA SER A 30 -3.05 1.32 -1.66
C SER A 30 -3.92 1.99 -0.59
N GLU A 31 -5.18 2.25 -0.92
CA GLU A 31 -6.18 2.85 -0.06
C GLU A 31 -7.39 1.91 0.05
N ASP A 32 -7.76 1.55 1.27
CA ASP A 32 -9.02 0.85 1.53
C ASP A 32 -10.12 1.90 1.65
N LEU A 33 -10.84 2.13 0.55
CA LEU A 33 -11.95 3.09 0.51
C LEU A 33 -13.26 2.51 1.08
N SER A 34 -13.23 1.32 1.69
CA SER A 34 -14.44 0.75 2.29
C SER A 34 -14.90 1.58 3.49
N GLU A 35 -16.22 1.82 3.56
CA GLU A 35 -16.85 2.55 4.66
C GLU A 35 -16.58 1.87 6.01
N GLN A 36 -16.48 0.54 6.02
CA GLN A 36 -16.15 -0.24 7.21
C GLN A 36 -14.72 0.02 7.71
N ALA A 37 -13.74 0.10 6.81
CA ALA A 37 -12.37 0.42 7.18
C ALA A 37 -12.26 1.87 7.70
N ASN A 38 -12.94 2.80 7.04
CA ASN A 38 -13.01 4.19 7.47
C ASN A 38 -13.64 4.33 8.87
N LEU A 39 -14.67 3.53 9.18
CA LEU A 39 -15.31 3.53 10.50
C LEU A 39 -14.41 2.96 11.61
N LEU A 40 -13.67 1.88 11.31
CA LEU A 40 -12.85 1.17 12.32
C LEU A 40 -11.48 1.81 12.55
N LEU A 41 -10.83 2.30 11.49
CA LEU A 41 -9.45 2.79 11.53
C LEU A 41 -9.36 4.32 11.44
N GLY A 42 -10.50 5.00 11.19
CA GLY A 42 -10.56 6.43 10.94
C GLY A 42 -10.28 6.78 9.48
N ASN A 43 -10.87 7.90 9.03
CA ASN A 43 -10.66 8.43 7.68
C ASN A 43 -9.17 8.68 7.44
N GLY A 44 -8.56 7.90 6.55
CA GLY A 44 -7.16 8.08 6.13
C GLY A 44 -6.16 7.05 6.66
N ALA A 45 -6.60 5.97 7.30
CA ALA A 45 -5.71 4.87 7.64
C ALA A 45 -5.20 4.17 6.35
N ARG A 46 -3.89 4.28 6.11
CA ARG A 46 -3.23 3.68 4.94
C ARG A 46 -2.79 2.26 5.25
N LYS A 47 -3.03 1.33 4.31
CA LYS A 47 -2.52 -0.04 4.42
C LYS A 47 -1.01 -0.03 4.21
N VAL A 48 -0.27 -0.39 5.26
CA VAL A 48 1.19 -0.57 5.17
C VAL A 48 1.47 -1.97 4.64
N ALA A 49 2.06 -2.07 3.45
CA ALA A 49 2.50 -3.35 2.91
C ALA A 49 3.63 -3.92 3.78
N ARG A 50 3.58 -5.23 4.06
CA ARG A 50 4.57 -5.93 4.88
C ARG A 50 5.27 -7.01 4.06
N CYS A 51 6.53 -7.26 4.39
CA CYS A 51 7.33 -8.34 3.82
C CYS A 51 6.65 -9.68 4.08
N GLY A 52 6.47 -10.48 3.02
CA GLY A 52 5.84 -11.80 3.11
C GLY A 52 6.63 -12.83 3.93
N GLU A 53 7.91 -12.58 4.23
CA GLU A 53 8.78 -13.48 4.99
C GLU A 53 8.96 -13.05 6.45
N CYS A 54 9.33 -11.79 6.70
CA CYS A 54 9.64 -11.31 8.05
C CYS A 54 8.61 -10.34 8.65
N SER A 55 7.48 -10.10 7.98
CA SER A 55 6.40 -9.18 8.40
C SER A 55 6.76 -7.70 8.60
N ARG A 56 8.01 -7.31 8.29
CA ARG A 56 8.48 -5.93 8.36
C ARG A 56 7.75 -5.04 7.35
N PRO A 57 7.47 -3.77 7.69
CA PRO A 57 6.92 -2.83 6.71
C PRO A 57 7.87 -2.67 5.53
N LEU A 58 7.31 -2.63 4.32
CA LEU A 58 8.06 -2.36 3.09
C LEU A 58 8.14 -0.85 2.88
N GLU A 59 9.30 -0.41 2.40
CA GLU A 59 9.49 0.97 1.96
C GLU A 59 8.71 1.24 0.68
N THR A 60 8.28 2.48 0.48
CA THR A 60 7.46 2.89 -0.67
C THR A 60 8.14 2.61 -2.01
N GLU A 61 9.47 2.66 -2.07
CA GLU A 61 10.26 2.33 -3.26
C GLU A 61 10.18 0.84 -3.62
N VAL A 62 10.21 -0.01 -2.59
CA VAL A 62 10.11 -1.48 -2.75
C VAL A 62 8.70 -1.85 -3.21
N ILE A 63 7.68 -1.15 -2.70
CA ILE A 63 6.29 -1.33 -3.13
C ILE A 63 6.12 -0.86 -4.58
N ALA A 64 6.67 0.32 -4.93
CA ALA A 64 6.58 0.87 -6.29
C ALA A 64 7.31 0.01 -7.34
N SER A 65 8.42 -0.62 -6.96
CA SER A 65 9.16 -1.56 -7.82
C SER A 65 8.52 -2.95 -7.93
N GLY A 66 7.39 -3.15 -7.28
CA GLY A 66 6.63 -4.38 -7.38
C GLY A 66 7.10 -5.51 -6.46
N ARG A 67 7.99 -5.24 -5.52
CA ARG A 67 8.64 -6.27 -4.68
C ARG A 67 7.85 -6.52 -3.40
N GLN A 68 7.66 -7.79 -3.05
CA GLN A 68 6.94 -8.22 -1.83
C GLN A 68 7.85 -8.57 -0.65
N ARG A 69 9.18 -8.47 -0.84
CA ARG A 69 10.18 -8.84 0.16
C ARG A 69 11.03 -7.63 0.49
N CYS A 70 11.33 -7.44 1.77
CA CYS A 70 12.22 -6.35 2.20
C CYS A 70 13.66 -6.66 1.76
N VAL A 71 14.51 -5.63 1.74
CA VAL A 71 15.90 -5.73 1.30
C VAL A 71 16.68 -6.83 2.05
N ARG A 72 16.37 -7.06 3.33
CA ARG A 72 17.01 -8.14 4.12
C ARG A 72 16.61 -9.54 3.65
N CYS A 73 15.33 -9.73 3.33
CA CYS A 73 14.77 -11.02 2.92
C CYS A 73 15.02 -11.32 1.44
N ALA A 74 15.09 -10.28 0.61
CA ALA A 74 15.38 -10.43 -0.81
C ALA A 74 16.81 -10.96 -1.06
N GLY A 75 17.71 -10.84 -0.08
CA GLY A 75 19.13 -11.16 -0.24
C GLY A 75 19.82 -10.23 -1.26
N PRO A 76 21.16 -10.34 -1.42
CA PRO A 76 21.85 -9.68 -2.52
C PRO A 76 21.45 -10.36 -3.82
N VAL A 77 20.35 -9.91 -4.42
CA VAL A 77 20.04 -10.24 -5.79
C VAL A 77 21.10 -9.53 -6.63
N ALA A 78 22.14 -10.26 -7.03
CA ALA A 78 23.05 -9.79 -8.06
C ALA A 78 22.18 -9.29 -9.22
N PRO A 79 22.38 -8.07 -9.73
CA PRO A 79 21.56 -7.56 -10.81
C PRO A 79 21.71 -8.53 -11.98
N THR A 80 20.65 -9.28 -12.28
CA THR A 80 20.61 -10.19 -13.41
C THR A 80 20.59 -9.34 -14.66
N LYS A 81 21.79 -9.00 -15.11
CA LYS A 81 22.10 -8.59 -16.47
C LYS A 81 21.56 -9.69 -17.37
N LEU A 82 20.61 -9.32 -18.22
CA LEU A 82 20.05 -10.16 -19.26
C LEU A 82 21.18 -10.93 -19.98
N GLU A 83 20.95 -12.23 -20.17
CA GLU A 83 21.58 -13.08 -21.19
C GLU A 83 23.12 -13.27 -21.12
N ALA A 84 23.57 -14.35 -20.45
CA ALA A 84 24.66 -15.18 -20.96
C ALA A 84 24.70 -16.52 -20.20
N ALA A 85 24.85 -17.59 -20.96
CA ALA A 85 24.77 -18.99 -20.55
C ALA A 85 25.87 -19.43 -19.57
N GLY A 86 25.54 -20.47 -18.79
CA GLY A 86 26.49 -21.48 -18.32
C GLY A 86 27.19 -21.21 -17.00
N GLY A 87 26.75 -21.90 -15.95
CA GLY A 87 27.56 -22.05 -14.73
C GLY A 87 26.75 -22.44 -13.49
N SER A 88 26.48 -23.74 -13.33
CA SER A 88 26.22 -24.32 -12.00
C SER A 88 27.47 -24.18 -11.12
N PRO A 89 27.29 -23.93 -9.82
CA PRO A 89 27.94 -24.78 -8.82
C PRO A 89 26.93 -25.22 -7.75
N SER A 90 26.75 -26.54 -7.57
CA SER A 90 27.20 -27.34 -6.40
C SER A 90 27.11 -26.58 -5.06
N GLU A 91 26.12 -26.88 -4.22
CA GLU A 91 26.14 -27.97 -3.21
C GLU A 91 27.11 -27.71 -2.05
N GLY A 92 26.56 -27.74 -0.84
CA GLY A 92 27.34 -27.88 0.40
C GLY A 92 27.16 -26.73 1.39
N SER A 93 26.23 -26.86 2.32
CA SER A 93 26.57 -26.65 3.74
C SER A 93 25.47 -27.15 4.65
N GLU A 94 25.91 -28.12 5.42
CA GLU A 94 25.24 -28.93 6.40
C GLU A 94 25.37 -28.25 7.76
N SER A 95 24.45 -28.58 8.66
CA SER A 95 24.61 -28.51 10.12
C SER A 95 24.63 -27.13 10.77
N SER A 96 23.61 -26.88 11.60
CA SER A 96 23.83 -26.90 13.05
C SER A 96 22.51 -26.72 13.80
N GLU A 97 22.23 -27.75 14.59
CA GLU A 97 21.21 -27.89 15.61
C GLU A 97 21.51 -26.93 16.78
N SER A 98 20.49 -26.41 17.48
CA SER A 98 20.49 -26.20 18.95
C SER A 98 19.25 -25.48 19.49
N ALA A 99 18.72 -26.06 20.57
CA ALA A 99 18.05 -25.47 21.76
C ALA A 99 16.74 -24.67 21.55
N SER A 100 15.57 -25.16 21.96
CA SER A 100 15.09 -25.36 23.34
C SER A 100 14.90 -24.07 24.13
N SER A 101 13.64 -23.63 24.24
CA SER A 101 13.11 -23.00 25.46
C SER A 101 11.59 -23.05 25.42
N GLU A 102 11.05 -23.87 26.32
CA GLU A 102 9.64 -23.95 26.71
C GLU A 102 9.29 -22.69 27.50
N GLU A 103 8.33 -21.90 27.04
CA GLU A 103 7.68 -20.87 27.86
C GLU A 103 6.17 -20.95 27.60
N ASP A 104 5.54 -21.54 28.61
CA ASP A 104 4.14 -21.61 28.97
C ASP A 104 3.44 -20.25 28.89
N SER A 105 2.24 -20.21 28.30
CA SER A 105 1.23 -19.18 28.58
C SER A 105 -0.14 -19.61 28.04
N ASP A 106 -0.81 -20.42 28.84
CA ASP A 106 -2.26 -20.59 28.86
C ASP A 106 -2.95 -19.20 28.93
N THR A 107 -3.39 -18.68 27.78
CA THR A 107 -4.37 -17.59 27.74
C THR A 107 -5.70 -18.15 27.27
N ALA A 108 -6.45 -18.66 28.25
CA ALA A 108 -7.86 -18.97 28.14
C ALA A 108 -8.62 -17.79 27.53
N VAL A 109 -9.04 -17.93 26.27
CA VAL A 109 -10.00 -17.01 25.67
C VAL A 109 -11.37 -17.34 26.25
N PRO A 110 -12.02 -16.44 26.99
CA PRO A 110 -13.40 -16.67 27.40
C PRO A 110 -14.26 -16.67 26.14
N THR A 111 -14.77 -17.85 25.78
CA THR A 111 -15.89 -18.02 24.86
C THR A 111 -17.10 -17.28 25.43
N LYS A 112 -17.22 -15.99 25.10
CA LYS A 112 -18.47 -15.26 25.25
C LYS A 112 -19.43 -15.82 24.21
N LYS A 113 -20.20 -16.80 24.67
CA LYS A 113 -21.44 -17.30 24.08
C LYS A 113 -22.41 -16.12 24.02
N ALA A 114 -22.27 -15.27 23.00
CA ALA A 114 -23.23 -14.21 22.71
C ALA A 114 -24.52 -14.90 22.27
N LEU A 115 -25.49 -14.89 23.16
CA LEU A 115 -26.89 -15.18 22.90
C LEU A 115 -27.33 -14.42 21.65
N LEU A 116 -27.47 -15.14 20.54
CA LEU A 116 -28.28 -14.74 19.40
C LEU A 116 -29.72 -14.59 19.92
N LEU A 117 -30.09 -13.37 20.28
CA LEU A 117 -31.49 -13.01 20.37
C LEU A 117 -32.07 -13.06 18.95
N PRO A 118 -33.20 -13.75 18.72
CA PRO A 118 -33.90 -13.69 17.46
C PRO A 118 -34.33 -12.23 17.23
N ARG A 119 -33.81 -11.62 16.16
CA ARG A 119 -34.32 -10.36 15.63
C ARG A 119 -35.80 -10.57 15.33
N LYS A 120 -36.66 -9.83 16.03
CA LYS A 120 -38.08 -9.70 15.67
C LYS A 120 -38.12 -9.14 14.26
N GLU A 121 -38.79 -9.87 13.39
CA GLU A 121 -39.09 -9.44 12.02
C GLU A 121 -40.08 -8.29 12.11
N ASP A 122 -39.63 -7.07 11.81
CA ASP A 122 -40.51 -5.93 11.64
C ASP A 122 -41.37 -6.15 10.39
N PRO A 123 -42.70 -5.94 10.47
CA PRO A 123 -43.63 -6.19 9.38
C PRO A 123 -43.35 -5.25 8.19
N ALA A 124 -43.36 -5.86 7.02
CA ALA A 124 -43.13 -5.26 5.72
C ALA A 124 -43.88 -3.93 5.53
N GLU A 125 -43.12 -2.83 5.45
CA GLU A 125 -43.65 -1.58 4.95
C GLU A 125 -43.85 -1.63 3.42
N PRO A 126 -44.93 -1.00 2.92
CA PRO A 126 -45.36 -1.11 1.53
C PRO A 126 -44.39 -0.45 0.56
N LYS A 127 -44.00 -1.22 -0.45
CA LYS A 127 -43.21 -0.81 -1.62
C LYS A 127 -43.86 0.40 -2.30
N THR A 128 -43.39 1.60 -1.97
CA THR A 128 -43.62 2.78 -2.79
C THR A 128 -42.76 2.64 -4.05
N ALA A 129 -43.42 2.65 -5.21
CA ALA A 129 -42.78 2.48 -6.50
C ALA A 129 -41.67 3.53 -6.69
N PRO A 130 -40.42 3.13 -7.02
CA PRO A 130 -39.37 4.08 -7.30
C PRO A 130 -39.75 4.89 -8.54
N LYS A 131 -39.97 6.20 -8.35
CA LYS A 131 -40.09 7.16 -9.44
C LYS A 131 -38.87 7.01 -10.34
N LYS A 132 -39.10 6.76 -11.64
CA LYS A 132 -38.05 6.69 -12.67
C LYS A 132 -37.13 7.91 -12.52
N PRO A 133 -35.83 7.73 -12.23
CA PRO A 133 -34.90 8.84 -12.23
C PRO A 133 -34.80 9.35 -13.66
N GLU A 134 -35.26 10.59 -13.87
CA GLU A 134 -35.09 11.29 -15.14
C GLU A 134 -33.61 11.27 -15.54
N LEU A 135 -33.36 10.70 -16.72
CA LEU A 135 -32.04 10.50 -17.28
C LEU A 135 -31.43 11.88 -17.61
N LYS A 136 -30.83 12.54 -16.61
CA LYS A 136 -30.03 13.74 -16.84
C LYS A 136 -28.93 13.36 -17.82
N LYS A 137 -28.95 13.97 -19.01
CA LYS A 137 -27.94 13.81 -20.07
C LYS A 137 -26.56 13.92 -19.44
N ARG A 138 -25.90 12.77 -19.25
CA ARG A 138 -24.51 12.73 -18.78
C ARG A 138 -23.69 13.38 -19.88
N LYS A 139 -22.97 14.45 -19.54
CA LYS A 139 -21.91 15.00 -20.40
C LYS A 139 -21.05 13.86 -20.92
N SER A 140 -20.73 13.89 -22.21
CA SER A 140 -19.89 12.87 -22.82
C SER A 140 -18.55 12.81 -22.07
N PHE A 141 -17.95 11.62 -22.06
CA PHE A 141 -16.65 11.41 -21.45
C PHE A 141 -15.59 12.36 -22.01
N GLU A 142 -15.65 12.64 -23.32
CA GLU A 142 -14.76 13.57 -24.02
C GLU A 142 -14.84 15.00 -23.49
N GLU A 143 -16.04 15.49 -23.13
CA GLU A 143 -16.21 16.84 -22.58
C GLU A 143 -15.55 16.95 -21.20
N LYS A 144 -15.59 15.90 -20.38
CA LYS A 144 -14.92 15.86 -19.08
C LYS A 144 -13.40 15.79 -19.21
N GLU A 145 -12.90 15.08 -20.21
CA GLU A 145 -11.46 14.97 -20.46
C GLU A 145 -10.87 16.31 -20.94
N ALA A 146 -11.59 17.03 -21.81
CA ALA A 146 -11.22 18.38 -22.22
C ALA A 146 -11.20 19.36 -21.03
N GLU A 147 -12.23 19.34 -20.18
CA GLU A 147 -12.28 20.20 -18.98
C GLU A 147 -11.12 19.90 -18.00
N ALA A 148 -10.76 18.63 -17.84
CA ALA A 148 -9.63 18.22 -17.00
C ALA A 148 -8.28 18.69 -17.57
N ALA A 149 -8.10 18.59 -18.90
CA ALA A 149 -6.90 19.04 -19.58
C ALA A 149 -6.70 20.56 -19.47
N ASP A 150 -7.77 21.34 -19.61
CA ASP A 150 -7.71 22.80 -19.48
C ASP A 150 -7.41 23.23 -18.04
N ARG A 151 -7.98 22.54 -17.05
CA ARG A 151 -7.66 22.77 -15.64
C ARG A 151 -6.19 22.46 -15.33
N PHE A 152 -5.61 21.45 -15.98
CA PHE A 152 -4.19 21.12 -15.82
C PHE A 152 -3.29 22.19 -16.45
N LYS A 153 -3.60 22.63 -17.68
CA LYS A 153 -2.87 23.73 -18.35
C LYS A 153 -2.91 25.02 -17.53
N ALA A 154 -4.06 25.38 -16.97
CA ALA A 154 -4.19 26.56 -16.12
C ALA A 154 -3.32 26.47 -14.85
N LYS A 155 -3.23 25.29 -14.22
CA LYS A 155 -2.34 25.08 -13.07
C LYS A 155 -0.87 25.20 -13.45
N LEU A 156 -0.48 24.65 -14.60
CA LEU A 156 0.90 24.71 -15.10
C LEU A 156 1.31 26.16 -15.39
N ALA A 157 0.45 26.93 -16.04
CA ALA A 157 0.68 28.35 -16.31
C ALA A 157 0.84 29.17 -15.02
N LYS A 158 -0.02 28.93 -14.01
CA LYS A 158 0.10 29.59 -12.70
C LYS A 158 1.41 29.25 -12.00
N PHE A 159 1.84 28.00 -12.06
CA PHE A 159 3.12 27.57 -11.47
C PHE A 159 4.33 28.26 -12.15
N GLN A 160 4.30 28.39 -13.47
CA GLN A 160 5.34 29.12 -14.22
C GLN A 160 5.37 30.61 -13.88
N GLN A 161 4.20 31.23 -13.71
CA GLN A 161 4.10 32.63 -13.28
C GLN A 161 4.68 32.85 -11.88
N ASP A 162 4.41 31.95 -10.93
CA ASP A 162 4.97 32.04 -9.57
C ASP A 162 6.49 31.85 -9.57
N GLN A 163 7.02 30.96 -10.42
CA GLN A 163 8.46 30.81 -10.64
C GLN A 163 9.09 32.12 -11.15
N ALA A 164 8.47 32.77 -12.14
CA ALA A 164 8.94 34.03 -12.69
C ALA A 164 8.97 35.14 -11.61
N ARG A 165 7.87 35.32 -10.86
CA ARG A 165 7.82 36.30 -9.75
C ARG A 165 8.88 36.04 -8.68
N ARG A 166 9.18 34.78 -8.39
CA ARG A 166 10.21 34.41 -7.42
C ARG A 166 11.62 34.71 -7.93
N SER A 167 11.84 34.64 -9.24
CA SER A 167 13.12 35.02 -9.85
C SER A 167 13.32 36.53 -9.88
N GLU A 168 12.26 37.31 -10.11
CA GLU A 168 12.31 38.78 -10.11
C GLU A 168 12.46 39.35 -8.69
N GLY A 169 11.72 38.82 -7.71
CA GLY A 169 11.77 39.30 -6.32
C GLY A 169 13.07 38.99 -5.57
N LYS A 170 14.00 38.24 -6.16
CA LYS A 170 15.30 37.91 -5.55
C LYS A 170 16.39 38.93 -5.86
N GLY A 171 16.11 39.93 -6.70
CA GLY A 171 17.05 40.99 -7.09
C GLY A 171 17.03 42.25 -6.22
N GLU A 172 16.04 42.45 -5.34
CA GLU A 172 15.83 43.74 -4.64
C GLU A 172 16.30 43.77 -3.17
N TRP A 173 17.06 42.75 -2.71
CA TRP A 173 17.58 42.69 -1.33
C TRP A 173 19.08 42.99 -1.19
N THR A 174 19.77 43.37 -2.26
CA THR A 174 21.21 43.66 -2.24
C THR A 174 21.48 45.09 -2.63
N GLU A 175 21.15 46.07 -1.78
CA GLU A 175 21.84 47.38 -1.73
C GLU A 175 21.31 48.26 -0.58
N ALA A 176 21.07 47.67 0.61
CA ALA A 176 21.03 48.47 1.83
C ALA A 176 22.49 48.77 2.25
N SER A 177 23.08 49.71 1.50
CA SER A 177 24.20 50.57 1.83
C SER A 177 24.50 50.58 3.33
N THR A 178 25.61 49.97 3.72
CA THR A 178 26.18 50.10 5.07
C THR A 178 26.79 51.52 5.15
N PRO A 179 26.21 52.48 5.89
CA PRO A 179 26.89 53.76 6.08
C PRO A 179 28.13 53.51 6.94
N GLY A 180 29.26 53.99 6.44
CA GLY A 180 30.59 53.74 6.97
C GLY A 180 30.73 54.02 8.46
N ALA A 181 31.28 53.04 9.17
CA ALA A 181 31.94 53.27 10.45
C ALA A 181 33.36 53.79 10.17
N ALA A 182 33.45 55.11 9.97
CA ALA A 182 34.69 55.86 10.14
C ALA A 182 34.63 56.53 11.50
N LEU A 183 35.47 56.10 12.45
CA LEU A 183 35.91 56.78 13.69
C LEU A 183 36.95 55.84 14.32
N CYS A 184 38.25 56.15 14.22
CA CYS A 184 39.07 56.98 15.12
C CYS A 184 40.02 56.08 15.92
#